data_AF-A0A975FPM7-F1
#
_entry.id   AF-A0A975FPM7-F1
#
_cell.length_a   1.000
_cell.length_b   1.000
_cell.length_c   1.000
_cell.angle_alpha   90.00
_cell.angle_beta   90.00
_cell.angle_gamma   90.00
#
_symmetry.space_group_name_H-M   'P 1'
#
loop_
_entity.id
_entity.type
_entity.pdbx_description
1 polymer ?
#
loop_
_entity_poly.entity_id
_entity_poly.type
_entity_poly.pdbx_seq_one_letter_code
_entity_poly.pdbx_strand_id
1 'polypeptide(L)'
;MSVTLEVDDEAVPGLGADGRPDPDYAARLGLVAAATGRRAGAFAIDAAIWAVLSIPSIIGYANLLPPVFALVLAGDPLPIGGLFVPLVLVIVGQSLTTVFGVVQLILHGRKGVTVGKASLGIRSVNVAGFGPAGFWRIVLRALVLWGGQTVLPIAGPAVLFASGLWDPEQRGRSWLDRIAKCWAVDARGGLDPFDTKAMRHARRGADAVPAAVVQTLPSLATGAGRAPFIPGARSASGVIAPFGGGQEWTPPPLPGFPAAAQAFPGETAIPVNTSSFPGGTLPFPAETGYAPAPVTAAVPVQPPAPAWPAAPPAPVPAPASAPVVPAVPAQPASARSFVLAFDDGSRIDADPGGLLGRSPSPRGGSAAAQLIPLRDETMQISKTHLEFGVDEEGFWVLDHASTNGSTVTIPGGRPVTLVAGERRGVEPGSTVELGGRSFTLQEVAR
;
A
#
# COMPACT_ATOMS: atom_id res chain seq x y z
N MET A 1 41.88 7.18 9.30
CA MET A 1 40.60 7.68 9.85
C MET A 1 39.83 8.32 8.72
N SER A 2 38.97 7.56 8.05
CA SER A 2 38.07 8.06 7.01
C SER A 2 36.65 7.85 7.54
N VAL A 3 36.01 8.96 7.88
CA VAL A 3 34.64 9.03 8.35
C VAL A 3 33.75 8.55 7.19
N THR A 4 33.14 7.38 7.35
CA THR A 4 32.05 6.94 6.48
C THR A 4 30.85 7.82 6.82
N LEU A 5 30.45 8.67 5.88
CA LEU A 5 29.14 9.29 5.88
C LEU A 5 28.12 8.14 5.86
N GLU A 6 27.40 7.98 6.97
CA GLU A 6 26.16 7.22 7.01
C GLU A 6 25.28 7.74 5.86
N VAL A 7 24.83 6.82 5.00
CA VAL A 7 23.79 7.11 4.02
C VAL A 7 22.54 7.37 4.84
N ASP A 8 22.30 8.66 5.13
CA ASP A 8 21.12 9.14 5.82
C ASP A 8 19.85 8.55 5.16
N ASP A 9 19.04 7.98 6.05
CA ASP A 9 17.63 7.63 5.93
C ASP A 9 16.93 8.24 4.70
N GLU A 10 16.45 7.38 3.80
CA GLU A 10 15.40 7.78 2.85
C GLU A 10 14.21 8.26 3.71
N ALA A 11 14.01 9.58 3.75
CA ALA A 11 13.06 10.22 4.65
C ALA A 11 11.67 9.62 4.45
N VAL A 12 11.18 8.89 5.46
CA VAL A 12 9.85 8.31 5.39
C VAL A 12 8.87 9.48 5.30
N PRO A 13 8.08 9.63 4.21
CA PRO A 13 7.41 10.89 3.89
C PRO A 13 6.48 11.46 4.98
N GLY A 14 6.03 10.62 5.93
CA GLY A 14 5.20 11.02 7.06
C GLY A 14 5.91 11.20 8.40
N LEU A 15 7.25 11.14 8.45
CA LEU A 15 8.05 11.43 9.64
C LEU A 15 8.87 12.72 9.41
N GLY A 16 8.91 13.59 10.42
CA GLY A 16 9.81 14.73 10.47
C GLY A 16 11.26 14.30 10.71
N ALA A 17 12.18 15.27 10.66
CA ALA A 17 13.62 15.05 10.86
C ALA A 17 13.97 14.48 12.26
N ASP A 18 13.06 14.59 13.22
CA ASP A 18 13.17 14.00 14.56
C ASP A 18 12.61 12.56 14.64
N GLY A 19 12.24 11.97 13.49
CA GLY A 19 11.60 10.67 13.40
C GLY A 19 10.18 10.63 13.95
N ARG A 20 9.59 11.79 14.30
CA ARG A 20 8.22 11.89 14.80
C ARG A 20 7.24 12.08 13.65
N PRO A 21 5.99 11.62 13.78
CA PRO A 21 4.99 11.81 12.74
C PRO A 21 4.70 13.28 12.45
N ASP A 22 4.84 13.71 11.19
CA ASP A 22 4.55 15.08 10.76
C ASP A 22 3.02 15.29 10.58
N PRO A 23 2.35 16.06 11.47
CA PRO A 23 0.90 16.26 11.40
C PRO A 23 0.48 17.08 10.17
N ASP A 24 1.35 17.98 9.70
CA ASP A 24 1.07 18.86 8.57
C ASP A 24 1.13 18.07 7.26
N TYR A 25 2.04 17.10 7.15
CA TYR A 25 2.03 16.17 6.02
C TYR A 25 0.74 15.34 5.96
N ALA A 26 0.29 14.78 7.09
CA ALA A 26 -0.96 14.03 7.13
C ALA A 26 -2.17 14.91 6.76
N ALA A 27 -2.19 16.16 7.22
CA ALA A 27 -3.23 17.13 6.88
C ALA A 27 -3.22 17.52 5.40
N ARG A 28 -2.04 17.73 4.79
CA ARG A 28 -1.88 17.99 3.35
C ARG A 28 -2.39 16.85 2.47
N LEU A 29 -2.25 15.61 2.94
CA LEU A 29 -2.85 14.44 2.28
C LEU A 29 -4.37 14.37 2.42
N GLY A 30 -4.99 15.18 3.30
CA GLY A 30 -6.43 15.10 3.59
C GLY A 30 -6.81 13.99 4.57
N LEU A 31 -5.85 13.52 5.39
CA LEU A 31 -6.12 12.55 6.45
C LEU A 31 -6.69 13.25 7.68
N VAL A 32 -7.81 12.75 8.18
CA VAL A 32 -8.50 13.31 9.34
C VAL A 32 -8.40 12.33 10.51
N ALA A 33 -8.02 12.81 11.69
CA ALA A 33 -7.99 12.00 12.90
C ALA A 33 -9.41 11.55 13.29
N ALA A 34 -9.58 10.29 13.66
CA ALA A 34 -10.87 9.81 14.14
C ALA A 34 -11.20 10.40 15.51
N ALA A 35 -12.37 11.05 15.63
CA ALA A 35 -12.84 11.63 16.88
C ALA A 35 -12.88 10.61 18.03
N THR A 36 -12.55 11.04 19.25
CA THR A 36 -12.49 10.18 20.45
C THR A 36 -13.80 9.42 20.69
N GLY A 37 -14.95 10.09 20.53
CA GLY A 37 -16.26 9.45 20.68
C GLY A 37 -16.51 8.32 19.67
N ARG A 38 -16.08 8.50 18.41
CA ARG A 38 -16.17 7.43 17.39
C ARG A 38 -15.23 6.28 17.70
N ARG A 39 -14.03 6.55 18.19
CA ARG A 39 -13.09 5.50 18.63
C ARG A 39 -13.64 4.70 19.81
N ALA A 40 -14.25 5.38 20.78
CA ALA A 40 -14.92 4.74 21.91
C ALA A 40 -16.12 3.91 21.44
N GLY A 41 -16.94 4.42 20.52
CA GLY A 41 -18.05 3.67 19.92
C GLY A 41 -17.60 2.42 19.17
N ALA A 42 -16.49 2.48 18.42
CA ALA A 42 -15.95 1.33 17.72
C ALA A 42 -15.51 0.25 18.72
N PHE A 43 -14.82 0.66 19.79
CA PHE A 43 -14.45 -0.25 20.88
C PHE A 43 -15.68 -0.85 21.58
N ALA A 44 -16.72 -0.06 21.84
CA ALA A 44 -17.95 -0.53 22.46
C ALA A 44 -18.67 -1.60 21.62
N ILE A 45 -18.70 -1.43 20.28
CA ILE A 45 -19.24 -2.44 19.37
C ILE A 45 -18.42 -3.74 19.44
N ASP A 46 -17.09 -3.64 19.36
CA ASP A 46 -16.22 -4.81 19.46
C ASP A 46 -16.39 -5.52 20.82
N ALA A 47 -16.43 -4.75 21.92
CA ALA A 47 -16.62 -5.25 23.28
C ALA A 47 -17.99 -5.93 23.47
N ALA A 48 -19.06 -5.38 22.89
CA ALA A 48 -20.38 -6.00 22.92
C ALA A 48 -20.38 -7.37 22.22
N ILE A 49 -19.70 -7.49 21.08
CA ILE A 49 -19.57 -8.78 20.39
C ILE A 49 -18.79 -9.77 21.25
N TRP A 50 -17.66 -9.35 21.85
CA TRP A 50 -16.91 -10.19 22.79
C TRP A 50 -17.77 -10.65 23.98
N ALA A 51 -18.59 -9.76 24.54
CA ALA A 51 -19.48 -10.08 25.65
C ALA A 51 -20.56 -11.09 25.23
N VAL A 52 -21.16 -10.95 24.05
CA VAL A 52 -22.16 -11.90 23.54
C VAL A 52 -21.53 -13.28 23.28
N LEU A 53 -20.36 -13.31 22.64
CA LEU A 53 -19.67 -14.57 22.32
C LEU A 53 -19.15 -15.29 23.57
N SER A 54 -18.93 -14.60 24.68
CA SER A 54 -18.48 -15.20 25.93
C SER A 54 -19.61 -15.76 26.80
N ILE A 55 -20.88 -15.48 26.49
CA ILE A 55 -22.04 -15.96 27.27
C ILE A 55 -22.00 -17.48 27.52
N PRO A 56 -21.74 -18.36 26.52
CA PRO A 56 -21.65 -19.79 26.78
C PRO A 56 -20.56 -20.13 27.80
N SER A 57 -19.36 -19.55 27.68
CA SER A 57 -18.28 -19.76 28.65
C SER A 57 -18.65 -19.27 30.05
N ILE A 58 -19.30 -18.11 30.17
CA ILE A 58 -19.74 -17.57 31.45
C ILE A 58 -20.72 -18.54 32.13
N ILE A 59 -21.72 -19.03 31.40
CA ILE A 59 -22.68 -20.02 31.92
C ILE A 59 -21.95 -21.31 32.29
N GLY A 60 -21.06 -21.80 31.43
CA GLY A 60 -20.28 -23.01 31.71
C GLY A 60 -19.44 -22.89 32.98
N TYR A 61 -18.69 -21.80 33.14
CA TYR A 61 -17.90 -21.55 34.34
C TYR A 61 -18.77 -21.38 35.58
N ALA A 62 -19.90 -20.66 35.51
CA ALA A 62 -20.81 -20.49 36.64
C ALA A 62 -21.34 -21.82 37.18
N ASN A 63 -21.46 -22.85 36.33
CA ASN A 63 -21.87 -24.20 36.72
C ASN A 63 -20.69 -25.11 37.13
N LEU A 64 -19.46 -24.83 36.68
CA LEU A 64 -18.26 -25.62 37.04
C LEU A 64 -17.61 -25.16 38.34
N LEU A 65 -17.60 -23.84 38.62
CA LEU A 65 -16.91 -23.28 39.77
C LEU A 65 -17.44 -23.83 41.11
N PRO A 66 -18.76 -23.88 41.38
CA PRO A 66 -19.27 -24.38 42.65
C PRO A 66 -18.85 -25.82 43.01
N PRO A 67 -19.02 -26.85 42.15
CA PRO A 67 -18.59 -28.21 42.50
C PRO A 67 -17.06 -28.33 42.62
N VAL A 68 -16.30 -27.56 41.86
CA VAL A 68 -14.82 -27.51 42.00
C VAL A 68 -14.43 -26.92 43.36
N PHE A 69 -15.08 -25.84 43.80
CA PHE A 69 -14.85 -25.28 45.13
C PHE A 69 -15.26 -26.24 46.25
N ALA A 70 -16.40 -26.92 46.12
CA ALA A 70 -16.85 -27.91 47.09
C ALA A 70 -15.85 -29.08 47.23
N LEU A 71 -15.32 -29.58 46.11
CA LEU A 71 -14.25 -30.57 46.12
C LEU A 71 -13.00 -30.04 46.86
N VAL A 72 -12.53 -28.84 46.51
CA VAL A 72 -11.26 -28.30 47.03
C VAL A 72 -11.36 -27.92 48.52
N LEU A 73 -12.50 -27.36 48.95
CA LEU A 73 -12.67 -26.81 50.29
C LEU A 73 -13.31 -27.82 51.28
N ALA A 74 -14.20 -28.68 50.81
CA ALA A 74 -14.95 -29.61 51.65
C ALA A 74 -14.62 -31.09 51.37
N GLY A 75 -13.88 -31.39 50.30
CA GLY A 75 -13.57 -32.77 49.91
C GLY A 75 -14.75 -33.50 49.26
N ASP A 76 -15.79 -32.76 48.86
CA ASP A 76 -17.00 -33.35 48.27
C ASP A 76 -16.69 -34.04 46.92
N PRO A 77 -17.28 -35.21 46.64
CA PRO A 77 -17.07 -35.89 45.37
C PRO A 77 -17.66 -35.07 44.21
N LEU A 78 -16.94 -35.02 43.08
CA LEU A 78 -17.44 -34.33 41.90
C LEU A 78 -18.64 -35.06 41.27
N PRO A 79 -19.72 -34.34 40.91
CA PRO A 79 -20.86 -34.92 40.20
C PRO A 79 -20.53 -35.06 38.70
N ILE A 80 -19.73 -36.07 38.35
CA ILE A 80 -19.17 -36.26 36.99
C ILE A 80 -20.26 -36.20 35.89
N GLY A 81 -21.43 -36.80 36.11
CA GLY A 81 -22.54 -36.79 35.14
C GLY A 81 -23.10 -35.41 34.84
N GLY A 82 -22.96 -34.45 35.76
CA GLY A 82 -23.39 -33.06 35.59
C GLY A 82 -22.36 -32.15 34.91
N LEU A 83 -21.12 -32.62 34.70
CA LEU A 83 -20.03 -31.78 34.17
C LEU A 83 -20.05 -31.65 32.65
N PHE A 84 -20.74 -32.54 31.93
CA PHE A 84 -20.70 -32.59 30.46
C PHE A 84 -21.19 -31.28 29.81
N VAL A 85 -22.42 -30.86 30.14
CA VAL A 85 -23.02 -29.64 29.57
C VAL A 85 -22.17 -28.39 29.82
N PRO A 86 -21.74 -28.10 31.07
CA PRO A 86 -20.99 -26.87 31.30
C PRO A 86 -19.56 -26.91 30.70
N LEU A 87 -18.92 -28.09 30.61
CA LEU A 87 -17.66 -28.22 29.85
C LEU A 87 -17.87 -27.93 28.35
N VAL A 88 -18.93 -28.45 27.74
CA VAL A 88 -19.26 -28.15 26.34
C VAL A 88 -19.49 -26.65 26.16
N LEU A 89 -20.23 -26.00 27.06
CA LEU A 89 -20.46 -24.55 27.01
C LEU A 89 -19.16 -23.74 27.10
N VAL A 90 -18.23 -24.12 27.98
CA VAL A 90 -16.89 -23.51 28.05
C VAL A 90 -16.13 -23.71 26.74
N ILE A 91 -16.08 -24.93 26.22
CA ILE A 91 -15.36 -25.23 24.96
C ILE A 91 -15.92 -24.42 23.81
N VAL A 92 -17.25 -24.37 23.67
CA VAL A 92 -17.93 -23.62 22.60
C VAL A 92 -17.65 -22.12 22.74
N GLY A 93 -17.85 -21.54 23.93
CA GLY A 93 -17.61 -20.11 24.13
C GLY A 93 -16.15 -19.71 23.95
N GLN A 94 -15.19 -20.53 24.42
CA GLN A 94 -13.76 -20.27 24.20
C GLN A 94 -13.36 -20.42 22.72
N SER A 95 -13.96 -21.36 22.00
CA SER A 95 -13.74 -21.51 20.56
C SER A 95 -14.25 -20.29 19.79
N LEU A 96 -15.49 -19.86 20.07
CA LEU A 96 -16.11 -18.70 19.43
C LEU A 96 -15.29 -17.42 19.65
N THR A 97 -14.93 -17.14 20.90
CA THR A 97 -14.15 -15.96 21.28
C THR A 97 -12.74 -15.98 20.70
N THR A 98 -12.10 -17.16 20.66
CA THR A 98 -10.76 -17.32 20.06
C THR A 98 -10.80 -17.11 18.55
N VAL A 99 -11.74 -17.74 17.85
CA VAL A 99 -11.90 -17.56 16.39
C VAL A 99 -12.18 -16.10 16.08
N PHE A 100 -13.10 -15.46 16.81
CA PHE A 100 -13.38 -14.04 16.64
C PHE A 100 -12.14 -13.19 16.89
N GLY A 101 -11.39 -13.43 17.96
CA GLY A 101 -10.16 -12.71 18.27
C GLY A 101 -9.09 -12.84 17.18
N VAL A 102 -8.87 -14.05 16.66
CA VAL A 102 -7.93 -14.28 15.55
C VAL A 102 -8.37 -13.52 14.30
N VAL A 103 -9.65 -13.58 13.95
CA VAL A 103 -10.20 -12.83 12.80
C VAL A 103 -10.02 -11.32 12.99
N GLN A 104 -10.32 -10.78 14.18
CA GLN A 104 -10.11 -9.37 14.50
C GLN A 104 -8.64 -8.96 14.39
N LEU A 105 -7.70 -9.78 14.89
CA LEU A 105 -6.26 -9.53 14.78
C LEU A 105 -5.80 -9.49 13.32
N ILE A 106 -6.26 -10.43 12.50
CA ILE A 106 -5.93 -10.50 11.08
C ILE A 106 -6.50 -9.29 10.33
N LEU A 107 -7.78 -8.96 10.53
CA LEU A 107 -8.44 -7.83 9.88
C LEU A 107 -7.80 -6.51 10.30
N HIS A 108 -7.47 -6.33 11.58
CA HIS A 108 -6.88 -5.11 12.07
C HIS A 108 -5.42 -4.98 11.59
N GLY A 109 -4.64 -6.06 11.63
CA GLY A 109 -3.26 -6.07 11.16
C GLY A 109 -3.11 -5.83 9.65
N ARG A 110 -4.00 -6.42 8.84
CA ARG A 110 -3.91 -6.38 7.36
C ARG A 110 -4.74 -5.28 6.73
N LYS A 111 -5.94 -5.05 7.25
CA LYS A 111 -6.92 -4.09 6.71
C LYS A 111 -7.06 -2.84 7.57
N GLY A 112 -6.45 -2.77 8.76
CA GLY A 112 -6.60 -1.62 9.65
C GLY A 112 -7.99 -1.52 10.29
N VAL A 113 -8.84 -2.54 10.17
CA VAL A 113 -10.23 -2.50 10.65
C VAL A 113 -10.51 -3.64 11.61
N THR A 114 -11.30 -3.34 12.63
CA THR A 114 -12.09 -4.31 13.41
C THR A 114 -13.55 -4.20 12.96
N VAL A 115 -14.43 -5.06 13.46
CA VAL A 115 -15.87 -4.95 13.14
C VAL A 115 -16.41 -3.58 13.56
N GLY A 116 -16.13 -3.13 14.78
CA GLY A 116 -16.55 -1.82 15.26
C GLY A 116 -15.96 -0.65 14.49
N LYS A 117 -14.66 -0.72 14.13
CA LYS A 117 -14.02 0.32 13.31
C LYS A 117 -14.62 0.38 11.90
N ALA A 118 -14.88 -0.76 11.27
CA ALA A 118 -15.53 -0.80 9.96
C ALA A 118 -16.95 -0.20 10.01
N SER A 119 -17.73 -0.53 11.04
CA SER A 119 -19.08 0.01 11.26
C SER A 119 -19.09 1.53 11.38
N LEU A 120 -18.08 2.12 12.02
CA LEU A 120 -17.95 3.57 12.19
C LEU A 120 -17.05 4.25 11.16
N GLY A 121 -16.55 3.56 10.14
CA GLY A 121 -15.70 4.17 9.10
C GLY A 121 -14.33 4.63 9.60
N ILE A 122 -13.80 3.99 10.64
CA ILE A 122 -12.48 4.27 11.20
C ILE A 122 -11.49 3.27 10.60
N ARG A 123 -10.27 3.73 10.32
CA ARG A 123 -9.16 2.85 9.92
C ARG A 123 -7.94 3.12 10.78
N SER A 124 -7.26 2.06 11.21
CA SER A 124 -5.96 2.15 11.85
C SER A 124 -4.86 1.94 10.82
N VAL A 125 -3.96 2.91 10.74
CA VAL A 125 -2.86 2.93 9.78
C VAL A 125 -1.53 3.08 10.49
N ASN A 126 -0.46 2.62 9.85
CA ASN A 126 0.89 2.89 10.31
C ASN A 126 1.13 4.41 10.32
N VAL A 127 1.70 4.91 11.41
CA VAL A 127 1.83 6.36 11.62
C VAL A 127 2.80 7.04 10.65
N ALA A 128 3.77 6.30 10.10
CA ALA A 128 4.80 6.83 9.22
C ALA A 128 4.41 6.73 7.74
N GLY A 129 3.92 5.56 7.30
CA GLY A 129 3.63 5.30 5.89
C GLY A 129 2.16 5.33 5.50
N PHE A 130 1.25 5.47 6.47
CA PHE A 130 -0.22 5.37 6.32
C PHE A 130 -0.75 4.06 5.71
N GLY A 131 0.11 3.04 5.57
CA GLY A 131 -0.29 1.69 5.14
C GLY A 131 -0.80 0.82 6.30
N PRO A 132 -0.92 -0.50 6.07
CA PRO A 132 -1.26 -1.45 7.13
C PRO A 132 -0.29 -1.39 8.31
N ALA A 133 -0.86 -1.42 9.52
CA ALA A 133 -0.08 -1.47 10.75
C ALA A 133 0.81 -2.72 10.82
N GLY A 134 0.37 -3.84 10.24
CA GLY A 134 1.06 -5.13 10.30
C GLY A 134 0.54 -6.01 11.43
N PHE A 135 0.43 -7.31 11.15
CA PHE A 135 -0.16 -8.28 12.07
C PHE A 135 0.52 -8.31 13.44
N TRP A 136 1.85 -8.44 13.48
CA TRP A 136 2.59 -8.59 14.74
C TRP A 136 2.55 -7.36 15.65
N ARG A 137 2.45 -6.16 15.07
CA ARG A 137 2.28 -4.92 15.86
C ARG A 137 0.91 -4.85 16.52
N ILE A 138 -0.12 -5.33 15.83
CA ILE A 138 -1.47 -5.45 16.38
C ILE A 138 -1.54 -6.57 17.43
N VAL A 139 -0.83 -7.69 17.22
CA VAL A 139 -0.71 -8.74 18.25
C VAL A 139 -0.04 -8.18 19.51
N LEU A 140 1.08 -7.47 19.38
CA LEU A 140 1.74 -6.82 20.52
C LEU A 140 0.78 -5.86 21.24
N ARG A 141 0.05 -5.02 20.50
CA ARG A 141 -1.00 -4.14 21.05
C ARG A 141 -2.05 -4.91 21.85
N ALA A 142 -2.51 -6.04 21.33
CA ALA A 142 -3.49 -6.89 21.99
C ALA A 142 -2.92 -7.57 23.24
N LEU A 143 -1.67 -8.02 23.20
CA LEU A 143 -0.98 -8.61 24.36
C LEU A 143 -0.78 -7.59 25.48
N VAL A 144 -0.42 -6.34 25.15
CA VAL A 144 -0.30 -5.27 26.15
C VAL A 144 -1.66 -4.95 26.77
N LEU A 145 -2.73 -4.88 25.96
CA LEU A 145 -4.09 -4.70 26.47
C LEU A 145 -4.52 -5.88 27.38
N TRP A 146 -4.21 -7.11 26.96
CA TRP A 146 -4.50 -8.31 27.73
C TRP A 146 -3.74 -8.32 29.07
N GLY A 147 -2.43 -8.04 29.05
CA GLY A 147 -1.62 -7.92 30.26
C GLY A 147 -2.14 -6.83 31.20
N GLY A 148 -2.53 -5.66 30.66
CA GLY A 148 -3.16 -4.59 31.43
C GLY A 148 -4.47 -5.04 32.09
N GLN A 149 -5.33 -5.76 31.36
CA GLN A 149 -6.58 -6.32 31.89
C GLN A 149 -6.33 -7.40 32.95
N THR A 150 -5.28 -8.20 32.82
CA THR A 150 -4.95 -9.25 33.80
C THR A 150 -4.41 -8.67 35.11
N VAL A 151 -3.56 -7.64 35.04
CA VAL A 151 -2.94 -7.04 36.24
C VAL A 151 -3.93 -6.13 36.99
N LEU A 152 -4.65 -5.27 36.27
CA LEU A 152 -5.66 -4.37 36.83
C LEU A 152 -6.95 -4.52 36.01
N PRO A 153 -7.85 -5.44 36.39
CA PRO A 153 -9.11 -5.62 35.69
C PRO A 153 -9.87 -4.31 35.61
N ILE A 154 -10.37 -3.97 34.42
CA ILE A 154 -11.11 -2.73 34.12
C ILE A 154 -10.22 -1.47 34.14
N ALA A 155 -9.49 -1.20 35.23
CA ALA A 155 -8.66 -0.01 35.37
C ALA A 155 -7.46 0.00 34.40
N GLY A 156 -6.83 -1.15 34.15
CA GLY A 156 -5.71 -1.29 33.22
C GLY A 156 -6.07 -0.86 31.80
N PRO A 157 -7.10 -1.46 31.16
CA PRO A 157 -7.59 -0.99 29.87
C PRO A 157 -8.05 0.46 29.88
N ALA A 158 -8.74 0.92 30.93
CA ALA A 158 -9.20 2.30 31.04
C ALA A 158 -8.03 3.30 30.97
N VAL A 159 -6.95 3.06 31.72
CA VAL A 159 -5.73 3.88 31.68
C VAL A 159 -5.06 3.80 30.32
N LEU A 160 -4.92 2.58 29.76
CA LEU A 160 -4.32 2.37 28.45
C LEU A 160 -5.06 3.15 27.35
N PHE A 161 -6.39 3.20 27.36
CA PHE A 161 -7.16 4.00 26.40
C PHE A 161 -7.15 5.49 26.73
N ALA A 162 -7.29 5.87 28.01
CA ALA A 162 -7.32 7.27 28.46
C ALA A 162 -6.00 8.00 28.20
N SER A 163 -4.87 7.29 28.12
CA SER A 163 -3.56 7.86 27.79
C SER A 163 -3.52 8.66 26.47
N GLY A 164 -4.50 8.48 25.57
CA GLY A 164 -4.64 9.28 24.36
C GLY A 164 -5.14 10.72 24.60
N LEU A 165 -5.72 11.02 25.76
CA LEU A 165 -6.14 12.39 26.12
C LEU A 165 -4.94 13.30 26.41
N TRP A 166 -3.79 12.73 26.76
CA TRP A 166 -2.53 13.43 27.03
C TRP A 166 -1.46 13.04 26.01
N ASP A 167 -1.86 12.82 24.75
CA ASP A 167 -0.92 12.54 23.67
C ASP A 167 -0.09 13.80 23.35
N PRO A 168 1.24 13.79 23.56
CA PRO A 168 2.08 14.97 23.32
C PRO A 168 2.08 15.40 21.84
N GLU A 169 1.77 14.49 20.92
CA GLU A 169 1.68 14.77 19.48
C GLU A 169 0.28 15.30 19.07
N GLN A 170 -0.66 15.47 20.01
CA GLN A 170 -2.03 15.93 19.79
C GLN A 170 -2.82 15.18 18.69
N ARG A 171 -2.45 13.93 18.40
CA ARG A 171 -3.16 13.05 17.45
C ARG A 171 -4.15 12.10 18.12
N GLY A 172 -4.28 12.20 19.44
CA GLY A 172 -5.13 11.34 20.26
C GLY A 172 -4.63 9.89 20.38
N ARG A 173 -3.37 9.59 20.09
CA ARG A 173 -2.84 8.22 20.14
C ARG A 173 -2.67 7.76 21.58
N SER A 174 -3.31 6.65 21.92
CA SER A 174 -3.11 6.00 23.21
C SER A 174 -1.73 5.32 23.29
N TRP A 175 -1.30 4.88 24.47
CA TRP A 175 -0.13 4.03 24.67
C TRP A 175 -0.18 2.78 23.79
N LEU A 176 -1.36 2.17 23.65
CA LEU A 176 -1.58 1.04 22.74
C LEU A 176 -1.27 1.41 21.28
N ASP A 177 -1.72 2.57 20.84
CA ASP A 177 -1.51 3.03 19.48
C ASP A 177 -0.04 3.41 19.25
N ARG A 178 0.64 3.99 20.25
CA ARG A 178 2.08 4.27 20.22
C ARG A 178 2.92 2.99 20.14
N ILE A 179 2.63 2.00 20.98
CA ILE A 179 3.31 0.69 20.97
C ILE A 179 3.14 0.01 19.60
N ALA A 180 1.94 0.09 19.03
CA ALA A 180 1.65 -0.49 17.72
C ALA A 180 2.18 0.34 16.54
N LYS A 181 2.70 1.56 16.79
CA LYS A 181 2.97 2.61 15.78
C LYS A 181 1.78 2.86 14.85
N CYS A 182 0.59 2.92 15.43
CA CYS A 182 -0.69 3.10 14.75
C CYS A 182 -1.26 4.50 14.97
N TRP A 183 -2.05 4.94 14.00
CA TRP A 183 -2.89 6.12 14.09
C TRP A 183 -4.29 5.79 13.56
N ALA A 184 -5.33 6.24 14.27
CA ALA A 184 -6.71 6.00 13.89
C ALA A 184 -7.24 7.20 13.09
N VAL A 185 -7.53 6.96 11.81
CA VAL A 185 -8.05 7.95 10.87
C VAL A 185 -9.52 7.70 10.57
N ASP A 186 -10.22 8.78 10.27
CA ASP A 186 -11.57 8.74 9.72
C ASP A 186 -11.52 8.53 8.21
N ALA A 187 -11.77 7.29 7.78
CA ALA A 187 -11.76 6.92 6.37
C ALA A 187 -13.08 7.24 5.64
N ARG A 188 -14.12 7.69 6.36
CA ARG A 188 -15.38 8.17 5.75
C ARG A 188 -15.41 9.68 5.58
N GLY A 189 -14.92 10.42 6.58
CA GLY A 189 -14.87 11.88 6.56
C GLY A 189 -13.59 12.48 5.97
N GLY A 190 -12.56 11.67 5.74
CA GLY A 190 -11.30 12.07 5.11
C GLY A 190 -10.85 11.08 4.03
N LEU A 191 -9.61 11.25 3.57
CA LEU A 191 -9.00 10.34 2.60
C LEU A 191 -8.85 8.92 3.21
N ASP A 192 -9.38 7.88 2.54
CA ASP A 192 -9.10 6.49 2.92
C ASP A 192 -7.67 6.12 2.49
N PRO A 193 -6.75 5.81 3.43
CA PRO A 193 -5.37 5.50 3.07
C PRO A 193 -5.19 4.23 2.24
N PHE A 194 -6.19 3.35 2.22
CA PHE A 194 -6.11 2.07 1.53
C PHE A 194 -6.68 2.16 0.11
N ASP A 195 -7.27 3.28 -0.28
CA ASP A 195 -7.50 3.62 -1.68
C ASP A 195 -6.17 4.06 -2.30
N THR A 196 -5.52 3.11 -2.98
CA THR A 196 -4.19 3.33 -3.59
C THR A 196 -4.20 4.41 -4.66
N LYS A 197 -5.32 4.63 -5.34
CA LYS A 197 -5.46 5.65 -6.38
C LYS A 197 -5.62 7.01 -5.72
N ALA A 198 -6.55 7.15 -4.78
CA ALA A 198 -6.77 8.41 -4.06
C ALA A 198 -5.51 8.83 -3.29
N MET A 199 -4.83 7.90 -2.62
CA MET A 199 -3.57 8.17 -1.91
C MET A 199 -2.45 8.62 -2.86
N ARG A 200 -2.35 8.03 -4.07
CA ARG A 200 -1.36 8.46 -5.07
C ARG A 200 -1.64 9.89 -5.55
N HIS A 201 -2.91 10.23 -5.79
CA HIS A 201 -3.28 11.59 -6.16
C HIS A 201 -3.01 12.59 -5.04
N ALA A 202 -3.33 12.24 -3.79
CA ALA A 202 -3.08 13.08 -2.63
C ALA A 202 -1.58 13.35 -2.43
N ARG A 203 -0.73 12.32 -2.53
CA ARG A 203 0.73 12.49 -2.47
C ARG A 203 1.26 13.39 -3.58
N ARG A 204 0.84 13.15 -4.84
CA ARG A 204 1.20 14.02 -5.96
C ARG A 204 0.76 15.47 -5.76
N GLY A 205 -0.41 15.69 -5.16
CA GLY A 205 -0.90 17.03 -4.84
C GLY A 205 -0.13 17.70 -3.71
N ALA A 206 0.28 16.93 -2.68
CA ALA A 206 1.06 17.43 -1.55
C ALA A 206 2.52 17.76 -1.93
N ASP A 207 3.10 16.99 -2.86
CA ASP A 207 4.46 17.18 -3.38
C ASP A 207 4.50 18.22 -4.51
N ALA A 208 3.36 18.59 -5.08
CA ALA A 208 3.30 19.64 -6.09
C ALA A 208 3.75 20.95 -5.45
N VAL A 209 4.86 21.51 -5.95
CA VAL A 209 5.31 22.85 -5.61
C VAL A 209 4.09 23.77 -5.78
N PRO A 210 3.68 24.52 -4.73
CA PRO A 210 2.52 25.40 -4.84
C PRO A 210 2.77 26.26 -6.06
N ALA A 211 1.89 26.12 -7.05
CA ALA A 211 2.03 26.85 -8.31
C ALA A 211 2.21 28.31 -7.91
N ALA A 212 3.43 28.82 -8.13
CA ALA A 212 3.73 30.23 -7.91
C ALA A 212 2.61 30.97 -8.58
N VAL A 213 1.86 31.77 -7.79
CA VAL A 213 0.69 32.56 -8.18
C VAL A 213 0.75 32.74 -9.68
N VAL A 214 -0.09 32.01 -10.43
CA VAL A 214 -0.07 32.07 -11.90
C VAL A 214 -0.14 33.55 -12.21
N GLN A 215 1.00 34.12 -12.59
CA GLN A 215 1.03 35.52 -12.96
C GLN A 215 0.10 35.55 -14.15
N THR A 216 -1.03 36.24 -14.00
CA THR A 216 -1.93 36.50 -15.10
C THR A 216 -1.12 37.28 -16.11
N LEU A 217 -0.48 36.56 -17.02
CA LEU A 217 0.21 37.16 -18.14
C LEU A 217 -0.87 37.92 -18.92
N PRO A 218 -0.60 39.17 -19.32
CA PRO A 218 -1.56 39.92 -20.11
C PRO A 218 -1.94 39.10 -21.33
N SER A 219 -3.24 38.93 -21.54
CA SER A 219 -3.77 38.16 -22.64
C SER A 219 -3.20 38.68 -23.96
N LEU A 220 -2.51 37.81 -24.70
CA LEU A 220 -2.14 38.07 -26.10
C LEU A 220 -3.33 37.89 -27.05
N ALA A 221 -4.53 37.59 -26.53
CA ALA A 221 -5.74 37.68 -27.32
C ALA A 221 -5.87 39.14 -27.80
N THR A 222 -5.60 39.33 -29.08
CA THR A 222 -5.89 40.56 -29.80
C THR A 222 -7.41 40.73 -29.78
N GLY A 223 -7.92 41.42 -28.76
CA GLY A 223 -9.35 41.37 -28.49
C GLY A 223 -9.80 42.14 -27.27
N ALA A 224 -9.24 43.32 -27.01
CA ALA A 224 -9.90 44.34 -26.20
C ALA A 224 -9.30 45.72 -26.54
N GLY A 225 -9.91 46.42 -27.50
CA GLY A 225 -9.81 47.88 -27.57
C GLY A 225 -8.84 48.51 -28.57
N ARG A 226 -8.34 47.81 -29.59
CA ARG A 226 -7.60 48.46 -30.69
C ARG A 226 -8.28 48.21 -32.03
N ALA A 227 -8.52 49.31 -32.76
CA ALA A 227 -9.17 49.34 -34.07
C ALA A 227 -8.66 48.21 -34.99
N PRO A 228 -9.54 47.62 -35.83
CA PRO A 228 -9.17 46.50 -36.68
C PRO A 228 -7.96 46.89 -37.54
N PHE A 229 -6.89 46.10 -37.43
CA PHE A 229 -5.76 46.18 -38.33
C PHE A 229 -6.26 45.81 -39.74
N ILE A 230 -6.41 46.82 -40.60
CA ILE A 230 -6.70 46.63 -42.03
C ILE A 230 -5.34 46.42 -42.69
N PRO A 231 -5.04 45.21 -43.24
CA PRO A 231 -3.83 45.03 -44.02
C PRO A 231 -3.89 45.97 -45.23
N GLY A 232 -2.93 46.89 -45.32
CA GLY A 232 -2.76 47.75 -46.49
C GLY A 232 -2.65 46.90 -47.74
N ALA A 233 -3.19 47.43 -48.84
CA ALA A 233 -3.29 46.78 -50.14
C ALA A 233 -2.04 45.93 -50.45
N ARG A 234 -2.26 44.61 -50.51
CA ARG A 234 -1.33 43.63 -51.06
C ARG A 234 -0.84 44.13 -52.42
N SER A 235 0.45 44.43 -52.50
CA SER A 235 1.15 44.73 -53.74
C SER A 235 1.04 43.52 -54.66
N ALA A 236 0.39 43.71 -55.80
CA ALA A 236 0.29 42.72 -56.86
C ALA A 236 1.66 42.57 -57.53
N SER A 237 2.49 41.65 -57.03
CA SER A 237 3.66 41.19 -57.76
C SER A 237 3.78 39.68 -57.65
N GLY A 238 3.45 39.02 -58.76
CA GLY A 238 4.00 37.71 -59.13
C GLY A 238 3.14 36.49 -58.84
N VAL A 239 2.14 36.22 -59.70
CA VAL A 239 1.92 34.88 -60.27
C VAL A 239 1.33 35.07 -61.67
N ILE A 240 2.08 34.70 -62.71
CA ILE A 240 1.56 34.51 -64.07
C ILE A 240 1.14 33.05 -64.15
N ALA A 241 -0.17 32.80 -64.25
CA ALA A 241 -0.71 31.52 -64.70
C ALA A 241 -1.39 31.75 -66.07
N PRO A 242 -1.27 30.80 -67.01
CA PRO A 242 -1.84 30.98 -68.35
C PRO A 242 -3.36 30.97 -68.28
N PHE A 243 -3.97 31.90 -69.00
CA PHE A 243 -5.42 32.06 -69.12
C PHE A 243 -6.07 30.82 -69.73
N GLY A 244 -7.08 30.28 -69.03
CA GLY A 244 -7.97 29.25 -69.55
C GLY A 244 -9.26 29.17 -68.72
N GLY A 245 -10.30 29.89 -69.13
CA GLY A 245 -11.70 29.67 -68.73
C GLY A 245 -12.15 30.36 -67.44
N GLY A 246 -12.97 31.42 -67.58
CA GLY A 246 -13.57 32.16 -66.46
C GLY A 246 -14.63 31.36 -65.70
N GLN A 247 -14.24 30.75 -64.58
CA GLN A 247 -15.15 30.32 -63.54
C GLN A 247 -14.85 31.12 -62.27
N GLU A 248 -15.75 32.03 -61.93
CA GLU A 248 -15.72 32.78 -60.67
C GLU A 248 -16.16 31.85 -59.53
N TRP A 249 -15.25 31.57 -58.60
CA TRP A 249 -15.52 30.73 -57.43
C TRP A 249 -16.55 31.42 -56.52
N THR A 250 -17.68 30.75 -56.28
CA THR A 250 -18.72 31.20 -55.34
C THR A 250 -18.73 30.33 -54.08
N PRO A 251 -18.64 30.89 -52.86
CA PRO A 251 -18.73 30.11 -51.63
C PRO A 251 -20.17 29.60 -51.38
N PRO A 252 -20.35 28.42 -50.75
CA PRO A 252 -21.67 27.90 -50.43
C PRO A 252 -22.36 28.74 -49.33
N PRO A 253 -23.70 28.89 -49.37
CA PRO A 253 -24.43 29.69 -48.39
C PRO A 253 -24.48 29.00 -47.02
N LEU A 254 -24.21 29.76 -45.96
CA LEU A 254 -24.35 29.33 -44.57
C LEU A 254 -25.84 29.41 -44.13
N PRO A 255 -26.35 28.44 -43.35
CA PRO A 255 -27.71 28.50 -42.80
C PRO A 255 -27.89 29.70 -41.87
N GLY A 256 -28.93 30.50 -42.11
CA GLY A 256 -29.25 31.69 -41.33
C GLY A 256 -29.81 31.37 -39.95
N PHE A 257 -29.27 32.01 -38.91
CA PHE A 257 -29.92 32.09 -37.61
C PHE A 257 -30.90 33.28 -37.61
N PRO A 258 -32.15 33.14 -37.16
CA PRO A 258 -33.08 34.25 -37.08
C PRO A 258 -32.58 35.27 -36.05
N ALA A 259 -32.35 36.49 -36.54
CA ALA A 259 -32.11 37.66 -35.73
C ALA A 259 -33.42 38.09 -35.05
N ALA A 260 -33.44 38.08 -33.72
CA ALA A 260 -34.39 38.86 -32.93
C ALA A 260 -33.59 39.73 -31.96
N ALA A 261 -33.40 40.99 -32.35
CA ALA A 261 -32.89 42.03 -31.48
C ALA A 261 -34.02 42.54 -30.58
N GLN A 262 -33.84 42.50 -29.27
CA GLN A 262 -34.44 43.47 -28.37
C GLN A 262 -33.37 44.01 -27.43
N ALA A 263 -33.19 45.33 -27.49
CA ALA A 263 -32.24 46.09 -26.69
C ALA A 263 -32.75 46.26 -25.25
N PHE A 264 -31.85 46.10 -24.28
CA PHE A 264 -32.08 46.51 -22.89
C PHE A 264 -31.38 47.84 -22.64
N PRO A 265 -32.08 48.90 -22.19
CA PRO A 265 -31.45 50.11 -21.69
C PRO A 265 -31.15 50.00 -20.19
N GLY A 266 -30.05 50.62 -19.77
CA GLY A 266 -29.96 51.21 -18.42
C GLY A 266 -29.37 50.33 -17.31
N GLU A 267 -28.08 50.54 -17.09
CA GLU A 267 -27.37 50.58 -15.80
C GLU A 267 -28.21 50.60 -14.51
N THR A 268 -27.97 49.67 -13.58
CA THR A 268 -27.81 49.94 -12.13
C THR A 268 -27.40 48.69 -11.33
N ALA A 269 -26.73 48.95 -10.21
CA ALA A 269 -25.91 48.05 -9.38
C ALA A 269 -26.57 46.76 -8.86
N ILE A 270 -25.75 45.72 -8.66
CA ILE A 270 -26.09 44.53 -7.87
C ILE A 270 -25.54 44.71 -6.45
N PRO A 271 -26.38 44.79 -5.40
CA PRO A 271 -25.99 44.34 -4.08
C PRO A 271 -26.52 42.92 -3.80
N VAL A 272 -25.66 42.18 -3.13
CA VAL A 272 -25.82 40.90 -2.42
C VAL A 272 -27.15 40.82 -1.66
N ASN A 273 -27.85 39.66 -1.64
CA ASN A 273 -27.97 38.79 -0.45
C ASN A 273 -28.91 37.56 -0.61
N THR A 274 -28.48 36.48 0.06
CA THR A 274 -29.22 35.46 0.84
C THR A 274 -30.39 34.62 0.30
N SER A 275 -30.11 33.30 0.38
CA SER A 275 -30.83 32.26 1.13
C SER A 275 -32.11 31.59 0.61
N SER A 276 -32.04 30.26 0.75
CA SER A 276 -33.08 29.28 1.14
C SER A 276 -34.14 28.86 0.12
N PHE A 277 -34.11 27.56 -0.20
CA PHE A 277 -35.27 26.79 -0.64
C PHE A 277 -35.45 25.56 0.25
N PRO A 278 -36.59 25.45 0.95
CA PRO A 278 -37.19 24.17 1.28
C PRO A 278 -38.56 24.01 0.59
N GLY A 279 -38.85 22.77 0.16
CA GLY A 279 -40.20 22.24 -0.02
C GLY A 279 -40.84 22.41 -1.40
N GLY A 280 -41.27 21.30 -2.01
CA GLY A 280 -42.17 21.30 -3.17
C GLY A 280 -42.10 20.05 -4.03
N THR A 281 -42.89 19.05 -3.66
CA THR A 281 -43.18 17.79 -4.37
C THR A 281 -43.67 17.98 -5.81
N LEU A 282 -43.24 17.11 -6.73
CA LEU A 282 -43.95 16.82 -7.99
C LEU A 282 -44.07 15.30 -8.22
N PRO A 283 -45.15 14.85 -8.88
CA PRO A 283 -45.63 13.45 -8.85
C PRO A 283 -45.00 12.59 -9.95
N PHE A 284 -44.66 11.34 -9.62
CA PHE A 284 -44.25 10.32 -10.60
C PHE A 284 -45.45 9.45 -11.01
N PRO A 285 -45.64 9.15 -12.32
CA PRO A 285 -46.61 8.15 -12.76
C PRO A 285 -46.11 6.72 -12.50
N ALA A 286 -47.09 5.84 -12.30
CA ALA A 286 -46.99 4.47 -11.82
C ALA A 286 -46.42 3.44 -12.81
N GLU A 287 -46.07 2.30 -12.22
CA GLU A 287 -45.55 1.05 -12.78
C GLU A 287 -46.36 0.46 -13.95
N THR A 288 -45.64 -0.09 -14.93
CA THR A 288 -46.08 -1.28 -15.65
C THR A 288 -45.02 -2.37 -15.48
N GLY A 289 -45.40 -3.44 -14.81
CA GLY A 289 -44.55 -4.58 -14.53
C GLY A 289 -44.15 -5.35 -15.78
N TYR A 290 -42.86 -5.68 -15.86
CA TYR A 290 -42.35 -6.77 -16.68
C TYR A 290 -41.36 -7.55 -15.81
N ALA A 291 -41.77 -8.75 -15.41
CA ALA A 291 -40.91 -9.69 -14.69
C ALA A 291 -40.11 -10.52 -15.71
N PRO A 292 -38.78 -10.61 -15.58
CA PRO A 292 -38.02 -11.71 -16.15
C PRO A 292 -37.68 -12.77 -15.09
N ALA A 293 -37.78 -14.02 -15.52
CA ALA A 293 -37.59 -15.28 -14.80
C ALA A 293 -36.18 -15.44 -14.17
N PRO A 294 -36.02 -16.34 -13.18
CA PRO A 294 -34.73 -16.55 -12.52
C PRO A 294 -33.74 -17.26 -13.45
N VAL A 295 -32.61 -16.59 -13.73
CA VAL A 295 -31.43 -17.24 -14.30
C VAL A 295 -30.64 -17.91 -13.17
N THR A 296 -30.68 -19.24 -13.17
CA THR A 296 -29.81 -20.08 -12.36
C THR A 296 -28.36 -19.89 -12.80
N ALA A 297 -27.54 -19.22 -11.98
CA ALA A 297 -26.11 -19.15 -12.23
C ALA A 297 -25.47 -20.50 -11.90
N ALA A 298 -24.96 -21.19 -12.92
CA ALA A 298 -24.19 -22.41 -12.78
C ALA A 298 -22.87 -22.14 -12.03
N VAL A 299 -22.61 -22.96 -11.02
CA VAL A 299 -21.36 -22.99 -10.25
C VAL A 299 -20.24 -23.53 -11.16
N PRO A 300 -19.09 -22.85 -11.31
CA PRO A 300 -17.92 -23.45 -11.95
C PRO A 300 -17.37 -24.56 -11.05
N VAL A 301 -17.41 -25.80 -11.53
CA VAL A 301 -16.76 -26.95 -10.88
C VAL A 301 -15.25 -26.76 -10.96
N GLN A 302 -14.62 -26.60 -9.80
CA GLN A 302 -13.18 -26.48 -9.65
C GLN A 302 -12.54 -27.89 -9.76
N PRO A 303 -11.53 -28.12 -10.61
CA PRO A 303 -10.83 -29.41 -10.67
C PRO A 303 -10.05 -29.67 -9.38
N PRO A 304 -9.89 -30.95 -8.95
CA PRO A 304 -9.26 -31.29 -7.69
C PRO A 304 -7.77 -30.95 -7.73
N ALA A 305 -7.27 -30.31 -6.66
CA ALA A 305 -5.85 -30.06 -6.46
C ALA A 305 -5.09 -31.38 -6.25
N PRO A 306 -3.87 -31.53 -6.80
CA PRO A 306 -3.03 -32.70 -6.50
C PRO A 306 -2.65 -32.71 -5.02
N ALA A 307 -2.89 -33.84 -4.36
CA ALA A 307 -2.47 -34.09 -2.98
C ALA A 307 -0.96 -34.36 -2.96
N TRP A 308 -0.19 -33.51 -2.26
CA TRP A 308 1.18 -33.86 -1.89
C TRP A 308 1.20 -34.71 -0.61
N PRO A 309 2.10 -35.70 -0.54
CA PRO A 309 2.19 -36.61 0.60
C PRO A 309 2.62 -35.89 1.89
N ALA A 310 2.09 -36.38 3.02
CA ALA A 310 2.37 -35.88 4.35
C ALA A 310 3.88 -35.95 4.67
N ALA A 311 4.42 -34.85 5.18
CA ALA A 311 5.77 -34.81 5.74
C ALA A 311 5.84 -35.64 7.04
N PRO A 312 6.95 -36.38 7.28
CA PRO A 312 7.15 -37.15 8.51
C PRO A 312 7.31 -36.25 9.75
N PRO A 313 7.04 -36.77 10.97
CA PRO A 313 7.04 -35.97 12.19
C PRO A 313 8.45 -35.47 12.55
N ALA A 314 8.52 -34.23 13.04
CA ALA A 314 9.75 -33.61 13.53
C ALA A 314 10.27 -34.31 14.80
N PRO A 315 11.60 -34.48 14.97
CA PRO A 315 12.19 -34.90 16.23
C PRO A 315 12.17 -33.78 17.28
N VAL A 316 12.02 -34.18 18.54
CA VAL A 316 12.05 -33.34 19.76
C VAL A 316 13.43 -32.68 19.94
N PRO A 317 13.53 -31.42 20.38
CA PRO A 317 14.82 -30.78 20.62
C PRO A 317 15.43 -31.19 21.97
N ALA A 318 16.71 -31.58 21.95
CA ALA A 318 17.60 -31.70 23.11
C ALA A 318 18.34 -30.35 23.35
N PRO A 319 18.84 -30.07 24.56
CA PRO A 319 19.15 -28.71 25.01
C PRO A 319 20.46 -28.12 24.47
N ALA A 320 20.49 -26.79 24.51
CA ALA A 320 21.48 -25.88 23.95
C ALA A 320 22.94 -26.15 24.40
N SER A 321 23.84 -26.11 23.43
CA SER A 321 25.27 -25.88 23.63
C SER A 321 25.69 -24.59 22.91
N ALA A 322 26.59 -23.83 23.53
CA ALA A 322 27.00 -22.47 23.21
C ALA A 322 27.48 -22.25 21.74
N PRO A 323 27.41 -21.00 21.22
CA PRO A 323 27.70 -20.74 19.81
C PRO A 323 29.21 -20.80 19.52
N VAL A 324 29.59 -21.78 18.71
CA VAL A 324 30.84 -21.76 17.93
C VAL A 324 30.55 -20.92 16.68
N VAL A 325 31.32 -19.86 16.49
CA VAL A 325 31.27 -19.00 15.30
C VAL A 325 31.77 -19.82 14.09
N PRO A 326 30.99 -20.01 13.02
CA PRO A 326 31.53 -20.60 11.80
C PRO A 326 32.40 -19.56 11.09
N ALA A 327 33.66 -19.89 10.84
CA ALA A 327 34.53 -19.13 9.95
C ALA A 327 33.96 -19.18 8.53
N VAL A 328 33.64 -18.01 7.97
CA VAL A 328 33.35 -17.85 6.53
C VAL A 328 34.64 -18.15 5.76
N PRO A 329 34.63 -19.00 4.72
CA PRO A 329 35.79 -19.15 3.85
C PRO A 329 36.06 -17.82 3.13
N ALA A 330 37.23 -17.24 3.35
CA ALA A 330 37.67 -16.06 2.60
C ALA A 330 37.93 -16.48 1.15
N GLN A 331 37.07 -16.03 0.23
CA GLN A 331 37.27 -16.16 -1.20
C GLN A 331 38.41 -15.21 -1.62
N PRO A 332 39.41 -15.65 -2.41
CA PRO A 332 40.56 -14.82 -2.76
C PRO A 332 40.12 -13.59 -3.57
N ALA A 333 40.62 -12.41 -3.20
CA ALA A 333 40.37 -11.17 -3.91
C ALA A 333 40.94 -11.25 -5.33
N SER A 334 40.07 -11.33 -6.33
CA SER A 334 40.45 -11.15 -7.72
C SER A 334 41.00 -9.74 -7.92
N ALA A 335 42.16 -9.60 -8.56
CA ALA A 335 42.81 -8.31 -8.85
C ALA A 335 42.04 -7.42 -9.86
N ARG A 336 40.83 -7.82 -10.26
CA ARG A 336 39.96 -7.13 -11.22
C ARG A 336 38.68 -6.70 -10.51
N SER A 337 38.35 -5.41 -10.58
CA SER A 337 37.06 -4.88 -10.12
C SER A 337 36.13 -4.67 -11.31
N PHE A 338 34.87 -5.09 -11.16
CA PHE A 338 33.85 -4.90 -12.18
C PHE A 338 32.74 -3.99 -11.67
N VAL A 339 32.17 -3.20 -12.58
CA VAL A 339 31.04 -2.29 -12.32
C VAL A 339 29.90 -2.63 -13.27
N LEU A 340 28.70 -2.75 -12.72
CA LEU A 340 27.45 -2.91 -13.44
C LEU A 340 26.89 -1.51 -13.73
N ALA A 341 26.94 -1.09 -15.00
CA ALA A 341 26.36 0.17 -15.44
C ALA A 341 24.96 -0.06 -16.02
N PHE A 342 23.92 0.33 -15.30
CA PHE A 342 22.52 0.13 -15.69
C PHE A 342 22.03 1.17 -16.70
N ASP A 343 20.94 0.81 -17.37
CA ASP A 343 20.20 1.65 -18.33
C ASP A 343 19.70 3.00 -17.77
N ASP A 344 19.46 3.10 -16.47
CA ASP A 344 19.06 4.33 -15.78
C ASP A 344 20.26 5.24 -15.40
N GLY A 345 21.47 4.84 -15.77
CA GLY A 345 22.71 5.54 -15.45
C GLY A 345 23.28 5.20 -14.08
N SER A 346 22.61 4.37 -13.28
CA SER A 346 23.16 3.90 -12.01
C SER A 346 24.34 2.95 -12.23
N ARG A 347 25.30 2.98 -11.30
CA ARG A 347 26.53 2.18 -11.36
C ARG A 347 26.70 1.49 -10.02
N ILE A 348 26.87 0.17 -10.06
CA ILE A 348 26.99 -0.65 -8.85
C ILE A 348 28.23 -1.53 -8.98
N ASP A 349 29.06 -1.54 -7.93
CA ASP A 349 30.20 -2.44 -7.87
C ASP A 349 29.73 -3.90 -7.82
N ALA A 350 30.33 -4.75 -8.65
CA ALA A 350 29.97 -6.16 -8.76
C ALA A 350 30.51 -7.04 -7.62
N ASP A 351 31.38 -6.48 -6.77
CA ASP A 351 31.99 -7.14 -5.61
C ASP A 351 31.51 -6.45 -4.32
N PRO A 352 30.93 -7.18 -3.35
CA PRO A 352 30.67 -8.62 -3.35
C PRO A 352 29.43 -9.00 -4.20
N GLY A 353 29.48 -10.17 -4.85
CA GLY A 353 28.43 -10.67 -5.73
C GLY A 353 27.01 -10.64 -5.11
N GLY A 354 25.97 -10.67 -5.95
CA GLY A 354 24.62 -10.37 -5.50
C GLY A 354 23.47 -10.90 -6.37
N LEU A 355 22.25 -10.56 -5.95
CA LEU A 355 21.00 -10.91 -6.62
C LEU A 355 20.32 -9.66 -7.20
N LEU A 356 19.88 -9.79 -8.44
CA LEU A 356 19.10 -8.81 -9.19
C LEU A 356 17.65 -9.29 -9.33
N GLY A 357 16.70 -8.38 -9.18
CA GLY A 357 15.28 -8.65 -9.44
C GLY A 357 14.38 -7.54 -8.94
N ARG A 358 13.06 -7.65 -9.13
CA ARG A 358 12.14 -6.59 -8.64
C ARG A 358 11.98 -6.57 -7.11
N SER A 359 12.28 -7.68 -6.44
CA SER A 359 12.23 -7.82 -4.98
C SER A 359 13.14 -8.99 -4.56
N PRO A 360 14.47 -8.84 -4.72
CA PRO A 360 15.41 -9.94 -4.54
C PRO A 360 15.46 -10.38 -3.08
N SER A 361 15.48 -11.70 -2.85
CA SER A 361 15.57 -12.29 -1.53
C SER A 361 16.45 -13.54 -1.59
N PRO A 362 17.39 -13.75 -0.66
CA PRO A 362 18.18 -14.97 -0.62
C PRO A 362 17.27 -16.20 -0.49
N ARG A 363 17.47 -17.22 -1.32
CA ARG A 363 16.82 -18.53 -1.20
C ARG A 363 17.88 -19.59 -0.92
N GLY A 364 17.54 -20.53 -0.03
CA GLY A 364 18.31 -21.73 0.34
C GLY A 364 19.78 -21.75 -0.07
N GLY A 365 20.67 -21.25 0.80
CA GLY A 365 22.12 -21.44 0.68
C GLY A 365 22.88 -20.50 -0.28
N SER A 366 22.22 -19.58 -0.99
CA SER A 366 22.94 -18.53 -1.74
C SER A 366 23.60 -17.54 -0.77
N ALA A 367 24.92 -17.40 -0.87
CA ALA A 367 25.76 -16.47 -0.10
C ALA A 367 25.77 -15.06 -0.74
N ALA A 368 24.69 -14.67 -1.40
CA ALA A 368 24.57 -13.37 -2.05
C ALA A 368 24.77 -12.24 -1.02
N ALA A 369 25.81 -11.45 -1.22
CA ALA A 369 26.19 -10.37 -0.32
C ALA A 369 25.41 -9.07 -0.63
N GLN A 370 24.97 -8.90 -1.88
CA GLN A 370 24.18 -7.75 -2.30
C GLN A 370 22.80 -8.14 -2.85
N LEU A 371 21.79 -7.34 -2.52
CA LEU A 371 20.43 -7.46 -3.07
C LEU A 371 20.12 -6.16 -3.83
N ILE A 372 20.08 -6.22 -5.16
CA ILE A 372 19.87 -5.06 -6.03
C ILE A 372 18.43 -5.09 -6.56
N PRO A 373 17.50 -4.30 -5.98
CA PRO A 373 16.14 -4.18 -6.49
C PRO A 373 16.12 -3.37 -7.79
N LEU A 374 15.64 -3.97 -8.87
CA LEU A 374 15.40 -3.30 -10.15
C LEU A 374 13.96 -2.83 -10.24
N ARG A 375 13.76 -1.52 -10.45
CA ARG A 375 12.44 -0.95 -10.72
C ARG A 375 11.87 -1.55 -12.01
N ASP A 376 10.67 -2.11 -11.93
CA ASP A 376 10.00 -2.80 -13.02
C ASP A 376 8.50 -2.48 -12.98
N GLU A 377 8.07 -1.51 -13.78
CA GLU A 377 6.67 -1.06 -13.84
C GLU A 377 5.79 -1.99 -14.70
N THR A 378 6.41 -2.79 -15.57
CA THR A 378 5.73 -3.71 -16.51
C THR A 378 5.62 -5.14 -15.97
N MET A 379 6.14 -5.40 -14.76
CA MET A 379 6.22 -6.72 -14.12
C MET A 379 6.96 -7.78 -14.95
N GLN A 380 7.93 -7.35 -15.76
CA GLN A 380 8.72 -8.24 -16.61
C GLN A 380 9.95 -8.85 -15.92
N ILE A 381 10.31 -8.37 -14.74
CA ILE A 381 11.43 -8.85 -13.93
C ILE A 381 10.89 -9.73 -12.78
N SER A 382 11.43 -10.94 -12.66
CA SER A 382 11.10 -11.84 -11.54
C SER A 382 11.53 -11.27 -10.19
N LYS A 383 10.93 -11.74 -9.09
CA LYS A 383 11.29 -11.28 -7.73
C LYS A 383 12.80 -11.41 -7.48
N THR A 384 13.33 -12.58 -7.79
CA THR A 384 14.77 -12.87 -7.92
C THR A 384 14.93 -13.36 -9.35
N HIS A 385 15.63 -12.60 -10.18
CA HIS A 385 15.73 -12.84 -11.61
C HIS A 385 17.09 -13.40 -11.97
N LEU A 386 18.17 -12.77 -11.50
CA LEU A 386 19.54 -13.10 -11.88
C LEU A 386 20.45 -13.01 -10.66
N GLU A 387 21.43 -13.89 -10.58
CA GLU A 387 22.53 -13.86 -9.62
C GLU A 387 23.83 -13.55 -10.38
N PHE A 388 24.71 -12.79 -9.74
CA PHE A 388 26.01 -12.48 -10.30
C PHE A 388 27.09 -12.60 -9.24
N GLY A 389 28.32 -12.80 -9.70
CA GLY A 389 29.48 -12.78 -8.84
C GLY A 389 30.77 -12.71 -9.64
N VAL A 390 31.87 -12.66 -8.90
CA VAL A 390 33.22 -12.69 -9.45
C VAL A 390 33.92 -13.92 -8.87
N ASP A 391 34.51 -14.74 -9.72
CA ASP A 391 35.37 -15.86 -9.35
C ASP A 391 36.76 -15.74 -9.98
N GLU A 392 37.55 -16.82 -9.92
CA GLU A 392 38.91 -16.83 -10.49
C GLU A 392 38.92 -16.70 -12.03
N GLU A 393 37.83 -17.03 -12.71
CA GLU A 393 37.69 -16.99 -14.17
C GLU A 393 37.16 -15.63 -14.66
N GLY A 394 36.37 -14.94 -13.83
CA GLY A 394 35.92 -13.58 -14.08
C GLY A 394 34.52 -13.29 -13.53
N PHE A 395 33.82 -12.35 -14.16
CA PHE A 395 32.44 -12.06 -13.80
C PHE A 395 31.50 -13.08 -14.44
N TRP A 396 30.57 -13.62 -13.66
CA TRP A 396 29.57 -14.59 -14.11
C TRP A 396 28.16 -14.16 -13.71
N VAL A 397 27.18 -14.67 -14.47
CA VAL A 397 25.75 -14.50 -14.21
C VAL A 397 25.02 -15.83 -14.24
N LEU A 398 23.92 -15.95 -13.48
CA LEU A 398 23.05 -17.12 -13.45
C LEU A 398 21.58 -16.66 -13.41
N ASP A 399 20.76 -17.18 -14.33
CA ASP A 399 19.33 -16.90 -14.34
C ASP A 399 18.58 -17.81 -13.33
N HIS A 400 17.80 -17.22 -12.43
CA HIS A 400 17.06 -17.90 -11.36
C HIS A 400 15.68 -18.44 -11.83
N ALA A 401 15.66 -19.06 -13.01
CA ALA A 401 14.44 -19.54 -13.68
C ALA A 401 13.40 -18.42 -13.83
N SER A 402 13.84 -17.29 -14.38
CA SER A 402 13.02 -16.11 -14.57
C SER A 402 11.90 -16.36 -15.60
N THR A 403 10.75 -15.69 -15.41
CA THR A 403 9.60 -15.86 -16.33
C THR A 403 9.87 -15.42 -17.76
N ASN A 404 10.68 -14.37 -17.94
CA ASN A 404 10.93 -13.76 -19.26
C ASN A 404 12.34 -14.03 -19.80
N GLY A 405 13.17 -14.74 -19.04
CA GLY A 405 14.54 -15.05 -19.41
C GLY A 405 15.50 -13.86 -19.30
N SER A 406 16.78 -14.19 -19.42
CA SER A 406 17.90 -13.25 -19.47
C SER A 406 18.74 -13.50 -20.72
N THR A 407 19.29 -12.46 -21.33
CA THR A 407 20.15 -12.55 -22.53
C THR A 407 21.45 -11.81 -22.30
N VAL A 408 22.55 -12.33 -22.86
CA VAL A 408 23.87 -11.67 -22.84
C VAL A 408 24.27 -11.37 -24.28
N THR A 409 24.67 -10.12 -24.52
CA THR A 409 25.12 -9.62 -25.82
C THR A 409 26.54 -9.09 -25.69
N ILE A 410 27.48 -9.77 -26.33
CA ILE A 410 28.89 -9.34 -26.44
C ILE A 410 28.96 -8.17 -27.44
N PRO A 411 29.86 -7.18 -27.27
CA PRO A 411 30.03 -6.09 -28.24
C PRO A 411 30.21 -6.61 -29.67
N GLY A 412 29.29 -6.25 -30.57
CA GLY A 412 29.31 -6.68 -31.98
C GLY A 412 28.88 -8.15 -32.21
N GLY A 413 28.51 -8.88 -31.16
CA GLY A 413 28.02 -10.25 -31.23
C GLY A 413 26.49 -10.37 -31.35
N ARG A 414 26.00 -11.59 -31.55
CA ARG A 414 24.56 -11.91 -31.47
C ARG A 414 24.14 -12.09 -29.99
N PRO A 415 22.91 -11.73 -29.62
CA PRO A 415 22.39 -11.99 -28.27
C PRO A 415 22.28 -13.50 -28.03
N VAL A 416 22.71 -13.95 -26.85
CA VAL A 416 22.63 -15.35 -26.44
C VAL A 416 21.83 -15.46 -25.14
N THR A 417 20.73 -16.20 -25.18
CA THR A 417 19.87 -16.46 -24.01
C THR A 417 20.56 -17.32 -22.97
N LEU A 418 20.41 -16.95 -21.71
CA LEU A 418 20.92 -17.72 -20.57
C LEU A 418 20.03 -18.93 -20.29
N VAL A 419 20.66 -20.05 -19.95
CA VAL A 419 19.96 -21.24 -19.46
C VAL A 419 19.72 -21.08 -17.96
N ALA A 420 18.49 -21.28 -17.52
CA ALA A 420 18.13 -21.16 -16.12
C ALA A 420 18.93 -22.14 -15.24
N GLY A 421 19.52 -21.64 -14.16
CA GLY A 421 20.32 -22.42 -13.21
C GLY A 421 21.77 -22.67 -13.63
N GLU A 422 22.21 -22.21 -14.80
CA GLU A 422 23.58 -22.36 -15.28
C GLU A 422 24.37 -21.06 -15.11
N ARG A 423 25.58 -21.15 -14.55
CA ARG A 423 26.50 -19.99 -14.48
C ARG A 423 27.13 -19.78 -15.85
N ARG A 424 27.07 -18.54 -16.33
CA ARG A 424 27.67 -18.12 -17.59
C ARG A 424 28.62 -16.95 -17.37
N GLY A 425 29.87 -17.11 -17.80
CA GLY A 425 30.85 -16.02 -17.81
C GLY A 425 30.41 -14.89 -18.76
N VAL A 426 30.66 -13.65 -18.34
CA VAL A 426 30.35 -12.45 -19.12
C VAL A 426 31.62 -11.59 -19.23
N GLU A 427 32.00 -11.29 -20.46
CA GLU A 427 33.18 -10.47 -20.74
C GLU A 427 32.89 -8.98 -20.53
N PRO A 428 33.87 -8.17 -20.06
CA PRO A 428 33.73 -6.72 -19.97
C PRO A 428 33.33 -6.10 -21.31
N GLY A 429 32.43 -5.12 -21.25
CA GLY A 429 31.79 -4.50 -22.39
C GLY A 429 30.49 -5.18 -22.83
N SER A 430 30.21 -6.41 -22.37
CA SER A 430 28.95 -7.09 -22.69
C SER A 430 27.75 -6.45 -21.99
N THR A 431 26.61 -6.46 -22.68
CA THR A 431 25.32 -6.02 -22.16
C THR A 431 24.47 -7.24 -21.77
N VAL A 432 24.01 -7.26 -20.54
CA VAL A 432 23.06 -8.27 -20.02
C VAL A 432 21.69 -7.62 -19.95
N GLU A 433 20.70 -8.26 -20.57
CA GLU A 433 19.31 -7.82 -20.54
C GLU A 433 18.47 -8.81 -19.73
N LEU A 434 17.60 -8.27 -18.86
CA LEU A 434 16.72 -9.01 -17.98
C LEU A 434 15.37 -8.31 -17.89
N GLY A 435 14.32 -8.96 -18.40
CA GLY A 435 12.94 -8.47 -18.31
C GLY A 435 12.73 -7.02 -18.74
N GLY A 436 13.37 -6.59 -19.84
CA GLY A 436 13.25 -5.25 -20.41
C GLY A 436 14.16 -4.19 -19.78
N ARG A 437 15.02 -4.54 -18.83
CA ARG A 437 16.12 -3.70 -18.33
C ARG A 437 17.46 -4.27 -18.73
N SER A 438 18.48 -3.41 -18.80
CA SER A 438 19.82 -3.85 -19.16
C SER A 438 20.90 -3.23 -18.29
N PHE A 439 22.02 -3.94 -18.16
CA PHE A 439 23.26 -3.39 -17.64
C PHE A 439 24.44 -3.77 -18.53
N THR A 440 25.44 -2.90 -18.59
CA THR A 440 26.71 -3.16 -19.26
C THR A 440 27.79 -3.43 -18.22
N LEU A 441 28.52 -4.52 -18.40
CA LEU A 441 29.65 -4.86 -17.54
C LEU A 441 30.85 -3.98 -17.90
N GLN A 442 31.45 -3.30 -16.93
CA GLN A 442 32.68 -2.51 -17.12
C GLN A 442 33.77 -3.04 -16.20
N GLU A 443 34.97 -3.26 -16.73
CA GLU A 443 36.15 -3.54 -15.92
C GLU A 443 36.80 -2.23 -15.51
N VAL A 444 37.09 -2.09 -14.23
CA VAL A 444 37.79 -0.94 -13.65
C VAL A 444 39.12 -1.46 -13.11
N ALA A 445 40.23 -0.87 -13.55
CA ALA A 445 41.53 -1.13 -12.95
C ALA A 445 41.53 -0.53 -11.54
N ARG A 446 41.87 -1.37 -10.54
CA ARG A 446 41.90 -0.96 -9.14
C ARG A 446 43.22 -0.28 -8.76
#